data_AF-A0A658K5C2-F1
#
_entry.id   AF-A0A658K5C2-F1
#
_cell.length_a   1.000
_cell.length_b   1.000
_cell.length_c   1.000
_cell.angle_alpha   90.00
_cell.angle_beta   90.00
_cell.angle_gamma   90.00
#
_symmetry.space_group_name_H-M   'P 1'
#
loop_
_entity.id
_entity.type
_entity.pdbx_description
1 polymer ?
#
loop_
_entity_poly.entity_id
_entity_poly.type
_entity_poly.pdbx_seq_one_letter_code
_entity_poly.pdbx_strand_id
1 'polypeptide(L)'
;MYYNLGVVNGILNVEALRIAQARFGNKPLTGEQVRWGFEHLNLDDARLQALGAKGLVQPLKLSCADHEGGGAVRFQQWDGQRWNLISDWIQADRALLRPIIEASAAQYAKEKGITPRDCSKEQ
;
A
#
# COMPACT_ATOMS: atom_id res chain seq x y z
N MET A 1 -16.88 9.41 -3.89
CA MET A 1 -15.43 9.37 -3.61
C MET A 1 -15.10 8.73 -2.26
N TYR A 2 -15.63 9.24 -1.13
CA TYR A 2 -15.28 8.73 0.21
C TYR A 2 -15.68 7.28 0.49
N TYR A 3 -16.78 6.79 -0.07
CA TYR A 3 -17.19 5.38 0.06
C TYR A 3 -16.11 4.42 -0.46
N ASN A 4 -15.65 4.64 -1.70
CA ASN A 4 -14.59 3.82 -2.30
C ASN A 4 -13.31 3.85 -1.45
N LEU A 5 -12.91 5.04 -0.97
CA LEU A 5 -11.74 5.16 -0.09
C LEU A 5 -11.89 4.34 1.20
N GLY A 6 -13.07 4.37 1.82
CA GLY A 6 -13.36 3.56 3.02
C GLY A 6 -13.27 2.06 2.75
N VAL A 7 -13.82 1.60 1.61
CA VAL A 7 -13.74 0.19 1.19
C VAL A 7 -12.28 -0.23 0.93
N VAL A 8 -11.51 0.59 0.20
CA VAL A 8 -10.08 0.32 -0.04
C VAL A 8 -9.31 0.23 1.27
N ASN A 9 -9.51 1.17 2.19
CA ASN A 9 -8.85 1.13 3.50
C ASN A 9 -9.20 -0.15 4.28
N GLY A 10 -10.48 -0.58 4.23
CA GLY A 10 -10.91 -1.84 4.83
C GLY A 10 -10.19 -3.05 4.23
N ILE A 11 -10.09 -3.13 2.91
CA ILE A 11 -9.38 -4.21 2.20
C ILE A 11 -7.91 -4.27 2.64
N LEU A 12 -7.20 -3.14 2.63
CA LEU A 12 -5.77 -3.09 2.97
C LEU A 12 -5.51 -3.57 4.40
N ASN A 13 -6.30 -3.09 5.36
CA ASN A 13 -6.15 -3.46 6.76
C ASN A 13 -6.46 -4.95 6.99
N VAL A 14 -7.57 -5.46 6.44
CA VAL A 14 -7.95 -6.87 6.62
C VAL A 14 -6.96 -7.80 5.94
N GLU A 15 -6.43 -7.46 4.77
CA GLU A 15 -5.45 -8.29 4.07
C GLU A 15 -4.10 -8.31 4.80
N ALA A 16 -3.63 -7.18 5.33
CA ALA A 16 -2.44 -7.14 6.16
C ALA A 16 -2.60 -8.01 7.42
N LEU A 17 -3.76 -7.94 8.09
CA LEU A 17 -4.07 -8.79 9.25
C LEU A 17 -4.12 -10.27 8.88
N ARG A 18 -4.75 -10.63 7.75
CA ARG A 18 -4.81 -12.01 7.26
C ARG A 18 -3.41 -12.58 7.00
N ILE A 19 -2.53 -11.80 6.38
CA ILE A 19 -1.14 -12.18 6.11
C ILE A 19 -0.37 -12.38 7.42
N ALA A 20 -0.51 -11.45 8.37
CA ALA A 20 0.11 -11.57 9.68
C ALA A 20 -0.44 -12.76 10.49
N GLN A 21 -1.74 -13.02 10.48
CA GLN A 21 -2.33 -14.19 11.15
C GLN A 21 -1.86 -15.50 10.53
N ALA A 22 -1.64 -15.55 9.21
CA ALA A 22 -1.07 -16.73 8.58
C ALA A 22 0.37 -17.03 9.08
N ARG A 23 1.16 -16.00 9.43
CA ARG A 23 2.52 -16.18 9.99
C ARG A 23 2.54 -16.40 11.51
N PHE A 24 1.72 -15.67 12.26
CA PHE A 24 1.79 -15.61 13.73
C PHE A 24 0.66 -16.38 14.44
N GLY A 25 -0.25 -16.97 13.68
CA GLY A 25 -1.40 -17.74 14.16
C GLY A 25 -2.70 -16.94 14.16
N ASN A 26 -3.83 -17.67 14.11
CA ASN A 26 -5.20 -17.13 14.13
C ASN A 26 -5.60 -16.62 15.52
N LYS A 27 -4.94 -15.55 15.97
CA LYS A 27 -5.14 -14.91 17.27
C LYS A 27 -5.11 -13.38 17.12
N PRO A 28 -5.48 -12.62 18.17
CA PRO A 28 -5.20 -11.20 18.22
C PRO A 28 -3.70 -10.91 18.02
N LEU A 29 -3.39 -9.94 17.15
CA LEU A 29 -2.02 -9.59 16.76
C LEU A 29 -1.52 -8.36 17.53
N THR A 30 -0.20 -8.28 17.75
CA THR A 30 0.47 -7.07 18.24
C THR A 30 0.70 -6.07 17.11
N GLY A 31 0.95 -4.79 17.44
CA GLY A 31 1.24 -3.77 16.43
C GLY A 31 2.42 -4.11 15.52
N GLU A 32 3.47 -4.76 16.05
CA GLU A 32 4.62 -5.22 15.27
C GLU A 32 4.26 -6.33 14.28
N GLN A 33 3.37 -7.24 14.67
CA GLN A 33 2.87 -8.29 13.79
C GLN A 33 1.98 -7.71 12.69
N VAL A 34 1.17 -6.70 13.00
CA VAL A 34 0.37 -5.99 12.00
C VAL A 34 1.27 -5.23 11.03
N ARG A 35 2.30 -4.52 11.51
CA ARG A 35 3.33 -3.90 10.66
C ARG A 35 3.95 -4.93 9.72
N TRP A 36 4.36 -6.08 10.26
CA TRP A 36 4.92 -7.17 9.45
C TRP A 36 3.94 -7.60 8.35
N GLY A 37 2.65 -7.72 8.65
CA GLY A 37 1.62 -8.04 7.66
C GLY A 37 1.50 -7.01 6.54
N PHE A 38 1.57 -5.72 6.85
CA PHE A 38 1.61 -4.65 5.84
C PHE A 38 2.88 -4.70 5.00
N GLU A 39 4.03 -4.91 5.63
CA GLU A 39 5.34 -5.04 4.94
C GLU A 39 5.43 -6.30 4.08
N HIS A 40 4.45 -7.21 4.13
CA HIS A 40 4.37 -8.40 3.29
C HIS A 40 3.09 -8.44 2.45
N LEU A 41 2.35 -7.31 2.40
CA LEU A 41 1.12 -7.20 1.63
C LEU A 41 1.44 -7.31 0.14
N ASN A 42 0.84 -8.32 -0.51
CA ASN A 42 0.88 -8.52 -1.95
C ASN A 42 -0.53 -8.77 -2.47
N LEU A 43 -1.10 -7.76 -3.13
CA LEU A 43 -2.41 -7.79 -3.78
C LEU A 43 -2.19 -7.85 -5.28
N ASP A 44 -2.12 -9.05 -5.84
CA ASP A 44 -2.10 -9.27 -7.28
C ASP A 44 -3.52 -9.26 -7.87
N ASP A 45 -3.60 -9.31 -9.20
CA ASP A 45 -4.86 -9.31 -9.94
C ASP A 45 -5.80 -10.47 -9.54
N ALA A 46 -5.24 -11.64 -9.19
CA ALA A 46 -6.02 -12.80 -8.78
C ALA A 46 -6.65 -12.59 -7.40
N ARG A 47 -5.89 -12.05 -6.44
CA ARG A 47 -6.39 -11.73 -5.10
C ARG A 47 -7.42 -10.61 -5.16
N LEU A 48 -7.16 -9.57 -5.96
CA LEU A 48 -8.12 -8.48 -6.17
C LEU A 48 -9.43 -8.98 -6.80
N GLN A 49 -9.36 -9.91 -7.76
CA GLN A 49 -10.55 -10.55 -8.32
C GLN A 49 -11.32 -11.35 -7.26
N ALA A 50 -10.63 -12.15 -6.44
CA ALA A 50 -11.25 -12.94 -5.38
C ALA A 50 -11.92 -12.07 -4.29
N LEU A 51 -11.42 -10.86 -4.08
CA LEU A 51 -12.00 -9.87 -3.16
C LEU A 51 -13.13 -9.04 -3.80
N GLY A 52 -13.40 -9.19 -5.10
CA GLY A 52 -14.33 -8.32 -5.83
C GLY A 52 -13.85 -6.88 -5.98
N ALA A 53 -12.54 -6.65 -5.81
CA ALA A 53 -11.91 -5.33 -5.78
C ALA A 53 -11.13 -5.00 -7.07
N LYS A 54 -11.19 -5.86 -8.09
CA LYS A 54 -10.53 -5.61 -9.37
C LYS A 54 -11.06 -4.33 -10.01
N GLY A 55 -10.16 -3.41 -10.35
CA GLY A 55 -10.49 -2.10 -10.91
C GLY A 55 -10.82 -1.02 -9.87
N LEU A 56 -11.07 -1.40 -8.61
CA LEU A 56 -11.21 -0.48 -7.47
C LEU A 56 -9.83 -0.14 -6.87
N VAL A 57 -8.98 -1.16 -6.72
CA VAL A 57 -7.59 -1.03 -6.22
C VAL A 57 -6.63 -1.45 -7.33
N GLN A 58 -5.49 -0.76 -7.44
CA GLN A 58 -4.38 -1.22 -8.27
C GLN A 58 -3.72 -2.46 -7.64
N PRO A 59 -2.95 -3.25 -8.38
CA PRO A 59 -2.04 -4.22 -7.77
C PRO A 59 -1.05 -3.52 -6.82
N LEU A 60 -0.84 -4.08 -5.64
CA LEU A 60 0.03 -3.50 -4.60
C LEU A 60 1.00 -4.56 -4.07
N LYS A 61 2.26 -4.19 -3.91
CA LYS A 61 3.28 -5.01 -3.25
C LYS A 61 4.14 -4.15 -2.33
N LEU A 62 3.86 -4.22 -1.04
CA LEU A 62 4.58 -3.47 -0.02
C LEU A 62 5.80 -4.26 0.47
N SER A 63 6.74 -3.55 1.10
CA SER A 63 7.93 -4.11 1.74
C SER A 63 8.41 -3.21 2.88
N CYS A 64 9.34 -3.68 3.71
CA CYS A 64 10.01 -2.81 4.70
C CYS A 64 10.61 -1.54 4.07
N ALA A 65 11.13 -1.63 2.84
CA ALA A 65 11.75 -0.50 2.13
C ALA A 65 10.74 0.34 1.32
N ASP A 66 9.49 -0.11 1.21
CA ASP A 66 8.45 0.51 0.38
C ASP A 66 7.06 0.31 1.02
N HIS A 67 6.62 1.31 1.78
CA HIS A 67 5.29 1.32 2.41
C HIS A 67 4.18 1.86 1.50
N GLU A 68 4.49 2.21 0.25
CA GLU A 68 3.49 2.60 -0.77
C GLU A 68 3.09 1.39 -1.62
N GLY A 69 4.08 0.66 -2.14
CA GLY A 69 3.95 -0.61 -2.86
C GLY A 69 3.21 -0.59 -4.20
N GLY A 70 2.79 0.59 -4.66
CA GLY A 70 2.13 0.80 -5.94
C GLY A 70 2.61 2.10 -6.55
N GLY A 71 1.72 3.08 -6.66
CA GLY A 71 2.01 4.42 -7.16
C GLY A 71 1.23 4.80 -8.42
N ALA A 72 0.26 3.99 -8.84
CA ALA A 72 -0.62 4.32 -9.95
C ALA A 72 -1.79 5.20 -9.53
N VAL A 73 -2.26 6.00 -10.48
CA VAL A 73 -3.47 6.80 -10.38
C VAL A 73 -4.39 6.56 -11.57
N ARG A 74 -5.67 6.93 -11.45
CA ARG A 74 -6.61 7.02 -12.58
C ARG A 74 -7.27 8.39 -12.58
N PHE A 75 -7.55 8.89 -13.77
CA PHE A 75 -8.28 10.13 -13.95
C PHE A 75 -9.77 9.86 -14.10
N GLN A 76 -10.55 10.65 -13.37
CA GLN A 76 -12.00 10.66 -13.43
C GLN A 76 -12.48 12.06 -13.78
N GLN A 77 -13.48 12.15 -14.65
CA GLN A 77 -14.08 13.41 -15.06
C GLN A 77 -15.56 13.46 -14.65
N TRP A 78 -15.96 14.58 -14.07
CA TRP A 78 -17.37 14.87 -13.78
C TRP A 78 -18.07 15.40 -15.02
N ASP A 79 -19.19 14.78 -15.41
CA ASP A 79 -19.99 15.19 -16.57
C ASP A 79 -21.22 16.06 -16.23
N GLY A 80 -21.42 16.39 -14.96
CA GLY A 80 -22.61 17.08 -14.46
C GLY A 80 -23.58 16.17 -13.69
N GLN A 81 -23.49 14.85 -13.87
CA GLN A 81 -24.37 13.87 -13.22
C GLN A 81 -23.61 12.73 -12.52
N ARG A 82 -22.45 12.32 -13.06
CA ARG A 82 -21.62 11.24 -12.53
C ARG A 82 -20.14 11.44 -12.81
N TRP A 83 -19.31 10.69 -12.08
CA TRP A 83 -17.89 10.56 -12.36
C TRP A 83 -17.67 9.45 -13.37
N ASN A 84 -16.96 9.74 -14.45
CA ASN A 84 -16.58 8.78 -15.48
C ASN A 84 -15.07 8.54 -15.43
N LEU A 85 -14.64 7.27 -15.52
CA LEU A 85 -13.23 6.94 -15.71
C LEU A 85 -12.82 7.31 -17.13
N ILE A 86 -11.78 8.12 -17.27
CA ILE A 86 -11.26 8.59 -18.57
C ILE A 86 -9.82 8.13 -18.85
N SER A 87 -9.25 7.33 -17.95
CA SER A 87 -7.93 6.73 -18.14
C SER A 87 -7.88 5.31 -17.57
N ASP A 88 -6.91 4.54 -18.06
CA ASP A 88 -6.40 3.38 -17.36
C ASP A 88 -5.51 3.80 -16.18
N TRP A 89 -4.89 2.82 -15.52
CA TRP A 89 -3.88 3.07 -14.49
C TRP A 89 -2.65 3.72 -15.11
N ILE A 90 -2.27 4.87 -14.57
CA ILE A 90 -1.07 5.61 -14.97
C ILE A 90 -0.08 5.53 -13.80
N GLN A 91 1.08 4.93 -14.06
CA GLN A 91 2.13 4.74 -13.07
C GLN A 91 2.94 6.02 -12.87
N ALA A 92 3.26 6.33 -11.61
CA ALA A 92 4.27 7.34 -11.30
C ALA A 92 5.68 6.86 -11.68
N ASP A 93 6.57 7.81 -12.03
CA ASP A 93 7.98 7.51 -12.22
C ASP A 93 8.69 7.38 -10.87
N ARG A 94 8.58 6.18 -10.28
CA ARG A 94 9.15 5.89 -8.96
C ARG A 94 10.66 5.92 -8.96
N ALA A 95 11.31 5.59 -10.09
CA ALA A 95 12.76 5.63 -10.19
C ALA A 95 13.27 7.07 -10.08
N LEU A 96 12.58 8.02 -10.72
CA LEU A 96 12.85 9.45 -10.59
C LEU A 96 12.59 9.97 -9.17
N LEU A 97 11.50 9.51 -8.54
CA LEU A 97 11.07 9.99 -7.21
C LEU A 97 11.86 9.37 -6.05
N ARG A 98 12.40 8.16 -6.20
CA ARG A 98 13.04 7.41 -5.09
C ARG A 98 14.17 8.18 -4.40
N PRO A 99 15.12 8.82 -5.12
CA PRO A 99 16.18 9.60 -4.46
C PRO A 99 15.65 10.76 -3.61
N ILE A 100 14.55 11.39 -4.03
CA ILE A 100 13.90 12.50 -3.30
C ILE A 100 13.27 11.98 -2.00
N ILE A 101 12.59 10.83 -2.07
CA ILE A 101 11.98 10.16 -0.91
C ILE A 101 13.06 9.77 0.10
N GLU A 102 14.15 9.15 -0.34
CA GLU A 102 15.23 8.69 0.54
C GLU A 102 15.97 9.87 1.19
N ALA A 103 16.24 10.94 0.44
CA ALA A 103 16.85 12.15 1.00
C ALA A 103 15.97 12.78 2.08
N SER A 104 14.66 12.90 1.82
CA SER A 104 13.71 13.45 2.79
C SER A 104 13.59 12.57 4.05
N ALA A 105 13.47 11.25 3.88
CA ALA A 105 13.40 10.31 4.99
C ALA A 105 14.69 10.30 5.84
N ALA A 106 15.87 10.34 5.21
CA ALA A 106 17.16 10.40 5.89
C ALA A 106 17.33 11.71 6.66
N GLN A 107 16.90 12.84 6.09
CA GLN A 107 16.91 14.13 6.79
C GLN A 107 16.01 14.08 8.02
N TYR A 108 14.78 13.60 7.89
CA TYR A 108 13.85 13.47 9.01
C TYR A 108 14.43 12.57 10.11
N ALA A 109 15.02 11.43 9.74
CA ALA A 109 15.64 10.51 10.69
C ALA A 109 16.78 11.19 11.47
N LYS A 110 17.63 11.96 10.80
CA LYS A 110 18.70 12.74 11.43
C LYS A 110 18.15 13.78 12.41
N GLU A 111 17.15 14.55 11.99
CA GLU A 111 16.54 15.61 12.82
C GLU A 111 15.85 15.06 14.08
N LYS A 112 15.32 13.84 13.99
CA LYS A 112 14.61 13.17 15.10
C LYS A 112 15.46 12.18 15.88
N GLY A 113 16.74 12.01 15.53
CA GLY A 113 17.62 11.02 16.16
C GLY A 113 17.14 9.57 15.96
N ILE A 114 16.43 9.29 14.87
CA ILE A 114 15.92 7.95 14.52
C ILE A 114 17.03 7.19 13.80
N THR A 115 17.30 5.96 14.24
CA THR A 115 18.16 5.03 13.49
C THR A 115 17.31 4.27 12.47
N PRO A 116 17.55 4.39 11.15
CA PRO A 116 16.81 3.64 10.14
C PRO A 116 16.95 2.13 10.33
N ARG A 117 15.88 1.39 10.06
CA ARG A 117 15.87 -0.08 10.13
C ARG A 117 16.68 -0.68 8.99
N ASP A 118 17.34 -1.80 9.29
CA ASP A 118 18.00 -2.64 8.30
C ASP A 118 16.99 -3.61 7.68
N CYS A 119 16.35 -3.19 6.59
CA CYS A 119 15.33 -3.99 5.92
C CYS A 119 15.88 -5.28 5.27
N SER A 120 17.19 -5.46 5.16
CA SER A 120 17.76 -6.73 4.66
C SER A 120 17.50 -7.91 5.61
N LYS A 121 17.19 -7.63 6.88
CA LYS A 121 16.91 -8.61 7.94
C LYS A 121 15.43 -8.97 8.08
N GLU A 122 14.56 -8.34 7.28
CA GLU A 122 13.10 -8.39 7.44
C GLU A 122 12.39 -9.11 6.26
N GLN A 123 13.17 -9.78 5.39
CA GLN A 123 12.67 -10.56 4.24
C GLN A 123 12.01 -11.88 4.66
#